data_AF-A0A382KXR7-F1
#
_entry.id   AF-A0A382KXR7-F1
#
_cell.length_a   1.000
_cell.length_b   1.000
_cell.length_c   1.000
_cell.angle_alpha   90.00
_cell.angle_beta   90.00
_cell.angle_gamma   90.00
#
_symmetry.space_group_name_H-M   'P 1'
#
loop_
_entity.id
_entity.type
_entity.pdbx_description
1 polymer ?
#
loop_
_entity_poly.entity_id
_entity_poly.type
_entity_poly.pdbx_seq_one_letter_code
_entity_poly.pdbx_strand_id
1 'polypeptide(L)'
;MIIGCTGNYRKEEFYPILQKVHTILGNENIEFLISSDLEKNIEFNIPGDYIIMDFLELVDKCDILFAIGGDGTILSTVRRLERNMIPIMGIHIGGLGFLSECTEKNLTKSI
;
A
#
# COMPACT_ATOMS: atom_id res chain seq x y z
N MET A 1 11.92 -9.72 5.44
CA MET A 1 11.24 -9.25 4.22
C MET A 1 10.62 -7.91 4.56
N ILE A 2 10.79 -6.94 3.68
CA ILE A 2 10.30 -5.57 3.85
C ILE A 2 9.21 -5.35 2.81
N ILE A 3 8.00 -5.04 3.26
CA ILE A 3 6.87 -4.71 2.40
C ILE A 3 6.64 -3.20 2.47
N GLY A 4 6.65 -2.55 1.31
CA GLY A 4 6.27 -1.15 1.17
C GLY A 4 4.77 -1.02 0.87
N CYS A 5 4.16 0.09 1.25
CA CYS A 5 2.78 0.40 0.92
C CYS A 5 2.59 1.83 0.42
N THR A 6 1.87 1.96 -0.68
CA THR A 6 1.37 3.23 -1.22
C THR A 6 -0.09 3.06 -1.62
N GLY A 7 -0.78 4.15 -1.92
CA GLY A 7 -2.16 4.04 -2.38
C GLY A 7 -2.88 5.36 -2.54
N ASN A 8 -4.17 5.26 -2.85
CA ASN A 8 -5.04 6.41 -3.01
C ASN A 8 -5.53 6.95 -1.66
N TYR A 9 -4.67 7.67 -0.95
CA TYR A 9 -4.96 8.30 0.35
C TYR A 9 -6.11 9.31 0.35
N ARG A 10 -6.66 9.68 -0.82
CA ARG A 10 -7.83 10.58 -0.95
C ARG A 10 -9.16 9.83 -0.82
N LYS A 11 -9.12 8.50 -0.73
CA LYS A 11 -10.29 7.63 -0.58
C LYS A 11 -10.38 7.15 0.85
N GLU A 12 -11.53 7.30 1.48
CA GLU A 12 -11.74 6.89 2.86
C GLU A 12 -11.49 5.38 3.05
N GLU A 13 -11.80 4.59 2.03
CA GLU A 13 -11.63 3.14 2.04
C GLU A 13 -10.16 2.68 2.00
N PHE A 14 -9.22 3.57 1.69
CA PHE A 14 -7.78 3.28 1.75
C PHE A 14 -7.36 2.92 3.18
N TYR A 15 -7.82 3.69 4.17
CA TYR A 15 -7.41 3.59 5.57
C TYR A 15 -7.81 2.28 6.25
N PRO A 16 -9.05 1.78 6.17
CA PRO A 16 -9.41 0.50 6.76
C PRO A 16 -8.65 -0.66 6.11
N ILE A 17 -8.37 -0.59 4.80
CA ILE A 17 -7.56 -1.61 4.11
C ILE A 17 -6.10 -1.54 4.59
N LEU A 18 -5.51 -0.35 4.66
CA LEU A 18 -4.15 -0.15 5.16
C LEU A 18 -4.01 -0.70 6.58
N GLN A 19 -4.95 -0.38 7.46
CA GLN A 19 -4.98 -0.90 8.83
C GLN A 19 -5.09 -2.44 8.85
N LYS A 20 -5.95 -3.01 8.02
CA LYS A 20 -6.11 -4.46 7.91
C LYS A 20 -4.83 -5.14 7.43
N VAL A 21 -4.14 -4.58 6.44
CA VAL A 21 -2.82 -5.05 5.98
C VAL A 21 -1.81 -4.98 7.12
N HIS A 22 -1.72 -3.84 7.81
CA HIS A 22 -0.82 -3.66 8.94
C HIS A 22 -1.06 -4.72 10.03
N THR A 23 -2.32 -4.99 10.39
CA THR A 23 -2.68 -6.02 11.36
C THR A 23 -2.32 -7.43 10.89
N ILE A 24 -2.52 -7.76 9.61
CA ILE A 24 -2.15 -9.08 9.05
C ILE A 24 -0.64 -9.28 9.15
N LEU A 25 0.14 -8.29 8.70
CA LEU A 25 1.60 -8.36 8.64
C LEU A 25 2.27 -8.26 10.02
N GLY A 26 1.67 -7.55 10.97
CA GLY A 26 2.21 -7.41 12.33
C GLY A 26 2.25 -8.71 13.14
N ASN A 27 1.55 -9.76 12.68
CA ASN A 27 1.64 -11.11 13.28
C ASN A 27 2.80 -11.94 12.72
N GLU A 28 3.50 -11.43 11.71
CA GLU A 28 4.58 -12.08 11.00
C GLU A 28 5.90 -11.34 11.24
N ASN A 29 7.04 -11.97 10.93
CA ASN A 29 8.35 -11.33 11.00
C ASN A 29 8.63 -10.48 9.73
N ILE A 30 7.70 -9.56 9.43
CA ILE A 30 7.69 -8.70 8.24
C ILE A 30 7.71 -7.24 8.67
N GLU A 31 8.64 -6.47 8.11
CA GLU A 31 8.67 -5.02 8.31
C GLU A 31 7.75 -4.35 7.28
N PHE A 32 6.85 -3.49 7.74
CA PHE A 32 5.86 -2.82 6.90
C PHE A 32 6.09 -1.31 6.88
N LEU A 33 6.46 -0.79 5.72
CA LEU A 33 6.78 0.61 5.48
C LEU A 33 5.65 1.29 4.70
N ILE A 34 5.30 2.51 5.05
CA ILE A 34 4.16 3.23 4.46
C ILE A 34 4.62 4.55 3.86
N SER A 35 4.19 4.85 2.63
CA SER A 35 4.52 6.11 1.95
C SER A 35 3.87 7.30 2.65
N SER A 36 4.66 8.33 2.97
CA SER A 36 4.26 9.64 3.52
C SER A 36 3.18 10.37 2.71
N ASP A 37 2.84 9.90 1.51
CA ASP A 37 1.68 10.39 0.77
C ASP A 37 0.39 10.39 1.60
N LEU A 38 0.21 9.46 2.54
CA LEU A 38 -0.98 9.42 3.40
C LEU A 38 -1.14 10.66 4.28
N GLU A 39 -0.04 11.32 4.65
CA GLU A 39 -0.02 12.50 5.52
C GLU A 39 -0.61 13.74 4.83
N LYS A 40 -0.74 13.69 3.50
CA LYS A 40 -1.37 14.77 2.71
C LYS A 40 -2.88 14.86 2.96
N ASN A 41 -3.49 13.85 3.58
CA ASN A 41 -4.89 13.89 3.97
C ASN A 41 -4.99 14.00 5.50
N ILE A 42 -5.24 15.23 5.95
CA ILE A 42 -5.30 15.62 7.37
C ILE A 42 -6.58 15.20 8.09
N GLU A 43 -7.58 14.68 7.37
CA GLU A 43 -8.87 14.28 7.94
C GLU A 43 -8.77 12.94 8.69
N PHE A 44 -7.73 12.15 8.41
CA PHE A 44 -7.54 10.84 9.01
C PHE A 44 -6.43 10.84 10.05
N ASN A 45 -6.75 10.35 11.24
CA ASN A 45 -5.76 10.16 12.29
C ASN A 45 -4.87 8.96 11.96
N ILE A 46 -3.58 9.23 11.78
CA ILE A 46 -2.59 8.22 11.44
C ILE A 46 -2.14 7.51 12.72
N PRO A 47 -2.22 6.16 12.79
CA PRO A 47 -1.69 5.39 13.91
C PRO A 47 -0.20 5.65 14.14
N GLY A 48 0.20 5.85 15.41
CA GLY A 48 1.56 6.22 15.77
C GLY A 48 2.60 5.08 15.67
N ASP A 49 2.15 3.86 15.46
CA ASP A 49 2.98 2.67 15.23
C ASP A 49 3.34 2.46 13.74
N TYR A 50 2.85 3.31 12.84
CA TYR A 50 3.20 3.26 11.43
C TYR A 50 4.63 3.75 11.19
N ILE A 51 5.40 2.97 10.43
CA ILE A 51 6.72 3.37 9.95
C ILE A 51 6.54 4.09 8.61
N ILE A 52 6.61 5.42 8.64
CA ILE A 52 6.31 6.30 7.49
C ILE A 52 7.60 6.92 6.94
N MET A 53 7.75 6.95 5.61
CA MET A 53 8.89 7.61 4.96
C MET A 53 8.54 8.11 3.55
N ASP A 54 9.47 8.83 2.91
CA ASP A 54 9.29 9.24 1.51
C ASP A 54 9.13 8.03 0.58
N PHE A 55 8.37 8.20 -0.49
CA PHE A 55 8.11 7.12 -1.45
C PHE A 55 9.38 6.54 -2.06
N LEU A 56 10.36 7.36 -2.44
CA LEU A 56 11.58 6.86 -3.07
C LEU A 56 12.45 6.12 -2.05
N GLU A 57 12.55 6.63 -0.83
CA GLU A 57 13.24 5.95 0.27
C GLU A 57 12.60 4.59 0.60
N LEU A 58 11.26 4.53 0.59
CA LEU A 58 10.51 3.30 0.79
C LEU A 58 10.79 2.27 -0.32
N VAL A 59 10.80 2.71 -1.58
CA VAL A 59 11.08 1.86 -2.75
C VAL A 59 12.50 1.30 -2.72
N ASP A 60 13.47 2.07 -2.27
CA ASP A 60 14.87 1.62 -2.14
C ASP A 60 15.06 0.55 -1.05
N LYS A 61 14.11 0.42 -0.11
CA LYS A 61 14.19 -0.50 1.04
C LYS A 61 13.31 -1.74 0.89
N CYS A 62 12.18 -1.67 0.19
CA CYS A 62 11.20 -2.75 0.20
C CYS A 62 11.42 -3.80 -0.90
N ASP A 63 11.12 -5.06 -0.58
CA ASP A 63 11.19 -6.20 -1.51
C ASP A 63 9.98 -6.23 -2.47
N ILE A 64 8.83 -5.72 -2.02
CA ILE A 64 7.55 -5.66 -2.75
C ILE A 64 6.77 -4.42 -2.32
N LEU A 65 6.05 -3.82 -3.28
CA LEU A 65 5.21 -2.65 -3.04
C LEU A 65 3.73 -3.00 -3.16
N PHE A 66 2.98 -2.78 -2.09
CA PHE A 66 1.52 -2.86 -2.10
C PHE A 66 0.94 -1.53 -2.58
N ALA A 67 0.06 -1.59 -3.57
CA ALA A 67 -0.64 -0.43 -4.12
C ALA A 67 -2.15 -0.54 -3.79
N ILE A 68 -2.61 0.16 -2.75
CA ILE A 68 -4.00 0.15 -2.32
C ILE A 68 -4.81 1.18 -3.12
N GLY A 69 -5.67 0.70 -3.99
CA GLY A 69 -6.52 1.49 -4.87
C GLY A 69 -6.89 0.74 -6.15
N GLY A 70 -7.52 1.43 -7.11
CA GLY A 70 -7.83 0.85 -8.41
C GLY A 70 -6.63 0.85 -9.39
N ASP A 71 -6.90 0.47 -10.65
CA ASP A 71 -5.90 0.39 -11.72
C ASP A 71 -5.11 1.71 -11.91
N GLY A 72 -5.78 2.85 -11.76
CA GLY A 72 -5.12 4.17 -11.83
C GLY A 72 -4.03 4.36 -10.76
N THR A 73 -4.19 3.73 -9.59
CA THR A 73 -3.20 3.74 -8.50
C THR A 73 -1.99 2.93 -8.92
N ILE A 74 -2.19 1.72 -9.42
CA ILE A 74 -1.11 0.84 -9.90
C ILE A 74 -0.32 1.53 -11.02
N LEU A 75 -1.02 2.08 -12.02
CA LEU A 75 -0.37 2.83 -13.10
C LEU A 75 0.37 4.07 -12.61
N SER A 76 -0.15 4.77 -11.60
CA SER A 76 0.54 5.90 -10.98
C SER A 76 1.78 5.46 -10.22
N THR A 77 1.73 4.34 -9.51
CA THR A 77 2.87 3.74 -8.82
C THR A 77 3.95 3.35 -9.81
N VAL A 78 3.61 2.60 -10.88
CA VAL A 78 4.56 2.22 -11.94
C VAL A 78 5.24 3.45 -12.55
N ARG A 79 4.49 4.53 -12.82
CA ARG A 79 5.09 5.77 -13.33
C ARG A 79 6.08 6.42 -12.36
N ARG A 80 5.84 6.34 -11.05
CA ARG A 80 6.73 6.91 -10.02
C ARG A 80 7.98 6.07 -9.79
N LEU A 81 7.90 4.76 -10.00
CA LEU A 81 9.05 3.86 -9.88
C LEU A 81 10.09 4.10 -10.99
N GLU A 82 9.66 4.55 -12.16
CA GLU A 82 10.52 4.78 -13.33
C GLU A 82 11.46 3.59 -13.63
N ARG A 83 12.75 3.71 -13.25
CA ARG A 83 13.78 2.67 -13.46
C ARG A 83 13.96 1.74 -12.26
N ASN A 84 13.44 2.11 -11.09
CA ASN A 84 13.53 1.36 -9.84
C ASN A 84 12.35 0.39 -9.70
N MET A 85 12.10 -0.39 -10.77
CA MET A 85 10.97 -1.31 -10.79
C MET A 85 11.16 -2.43 -9.77
N ILE A 86 10.22 -2.51 -8.84
CA ILE A 86 10.07 -3.59 -7.87
C ILE A 86 8.73 -4.30 -8.09
N PRO A 87 8.56 -5.54 -7.62
CA PRO A 87 7.27 -6.22 -7.66
C PRO A 87 6.16 -5.37 -7.04
N ILE A 88 4.98 -5.32 -7.68
CA ILE A 88 3.82 -4.57 -7.20
C ILE A 88 2.66 -5.54 -7.01
N MET A 89 2.03 -5.51 -5.84
CA MET A 89 0.74 -6.16 -5.59
C MET A 89 -0.36 -5.09 -5.48
N GLY A 90 -1.35 -5.16 -6.36
CA GLY A 90 -2.49 -4.23 -6.35
C GLY A 90 -3.63 -4.72 -5.46
N ILE A 91 -4.07 -3.88 -4.51
CA ILE A 91 -5.19 -4.16 -3.60
C ILE A 91 -6.35 -3.23 -3.94
N HIS A 92 -7.43 -3.77 -4.52
CA HIS A 92 -8.53 -2.95 -5.01
C HIS A 92 -9.39 -2.36 -3.89
N ILE A 93 -9.61 -1.04 -3.96
CA ILE A 93 -10.62 -0.32 -3.18
C ILE A 93 -11.96 -0.44 -3.94
N GLY A 94 -12.83 -1.38 -3.56
CA GLY A 94 -14.18 -1.53 -4.14
C GLY A 94 -14.39 -2.79 -5.00
N GLY A 95 -14.74 -2.61 -6.29
CA GLY A 95 -15.09 -3.67 -7.25
C GLY A 95 -13.90 -4.47 -7.80
N LEU A 96 -14.07 -5.19 -8.91
CA LEU A 96 -12.95 -5.84 -9.62
C LEU A 96 -12.29 -4.83 -10.57
N GLY A 97 -10.99 -4.59 -10.42
CA GLY A 97 -10.14 -3.93 -11.41
C GLY A 97 -9.44 -4.95 -12.31
N PHE A 98 -8.88 -4.51 -13.43
CA PHE A 98 -8.17 -5.40 -14.36
C PHE A 98 -6.75 -5.72 -13.89
N LEU A 99 -6.11 -4.81 -13.16
CA LEU A 99 -4.71 -4.93 -12.75
C LEU A 99 -4.54 -5.27 -11.26
N SER A 100 -5.59 -5.06 -10.47
CA SER A 100 -5.59 -5.40 -9.05
C SER A 100 -5.85 -6.89 -8.84
N GLU A 101 -4.97 -7.55 -8.10
CA GLU A 101 -4.99 -9.01 -7.88
C GLU A 101 -5.92 -9.42 -6.73
N CYS A 102 -6.08 -8.54 -5.74
CA CYS A 102 -6.91 -8.83 -4.57
C CYS A 102 -7.86 -7.67 -4.22
N THR A 103 -8.86 -7.99 -3.39
CA THR A 103 -9.90 -7.09 -2.86
C THR A 103 -9.89 -7.21 -1.35
N GLU A 104 -10.57 -6.31 -0.65
CA GLU A 104 -10.70 -6.39 0.81
C GLU A 104 -11.23 -7.77 1.29
N LYS A 105 -12.11 -8.41 0.49
CA LYS A 105 -12.77 -9.68 0.83
C LYS A 105 -11.83 -10.88 0.86
N ASN A 106 -10.81 -10.92 -0.01
CA ASN A 106 -9.88 -12.05 -0.13
C ASN A 106 -8.45 -11.73 0.37
N LEU A 107 -8.22 -10.52 0.86
CA LEU A 107 -6.93 -10.01 1.31
C LEU A 107 -6.12 -11.00 2.16
N THR A 108 -6.72 -11.59 3.20
CA THR A 108 -6.05 -12.54 4.12
C THR A 108 -5.61 -13.86 3.46
N LYS A 109 -6.17 -14.22 2.30
CA LYS A 109 -5.74 -15.41 1.56
C LYS A 109 -4.67 -15.08 0.50
N SER A 110 -4.59 -13.81 0.12
CA SER A 110 -3.70 -13.32 -0.94
C SER A 110 -2.35 -12.85 -0.41
N ILE A 111 -2.33 -12.37 0.83
CA ILE A 111 -1.13 -12.04 1.63
C ILE A 111 -0.78 -13.26 2.46
#